data_AF-E8V3U8-F1
#
_entry.id   AF-E8V3U8-F1
#
_cell.length_a   1.000
_cell.length_b   1.000
_cell.length_c   1.000
_cell.angle_alpha   90.00
_cell.angle_beta   90.00
_cell.angle_gamma   90.00
#
_symmetry.space_group_name_H-M   'P 1'
#
loop_
_entity.id
_entity.type
_entity.pdbx_description
1 polymer ?
#
loop_
_entity_poly.entity_id
_entity_poly.type
_entity_poly.pdbx_seq_one_letter_code
_entity_poly.pdbx_strand_id
1 'polypeptide(L)'
;MPLRRPTLILALLLAAIPATMHARDRVGAFTTFKIAAGNDANDVVCAFCTITIEGPIHGDLVTAFSDVTVADNTEIGKDTVTAFTDLHFGENVTIGKDLVAFGSFGDLPASTVVHGDRVVVPAWLAFLFALIPFAIPAGIIYLIVRLVRGRQTYAYVPPPGYPRV
;
A
#
# COMPACT_ATOMS: atom_id res chain seq x y z
N MET A 1 -22.62 0.14 -20.78
CA MET A 1 -23.21 0.13 -19.42
C MET A 1 -22.11 0.43 -18.41
N PRO A 2 -22.04 1.64 -17.84
CA PRO A 2 -20.99 2.03 -16.91
C PRO A 2 -21.55 2.12 -15.49
N LEU A 3 -21.31 1.10 -14.65
CA LEU A 3 -21.34 1.23 -13.19
C LEU A 3 -20.90 -0.09 -12.56
N ARG A 4 -19.90 0.00 -11.67
CA ARG A 4 -19.63 -0.87 -10.49
C ARG A 4 -18.11 -0.92 -10.22
N ARG A 5 -17.52 0.26 -10.01
CA ARG A 5 -16.20 0.42 -9.38
C ARG A 5 -16.23 0.97 -7.93
N PRO A 6 -17.22 0.68 -7.05
CA PRO A 6 -17.05 0.94 -5.62
C PRO A 6 -16.54 -0.28 -4.83
N THR A 7 -16.51 -1.48 -5.40
CA THR A 7 -16.11 -2.72 -4.68
C THR A 7 -14.62 -2.77 -4.37
N LEU A 8 -13.76 -2.28 -5.26
CA LEU A 8 -12.30 -2.27 -5.05
C LEU A 8 -11.87 -1.30 -3.94
N ILE A 9 -12.58 -0.17 -3.76
CA ILE A 9 -12.32 0.77 -2.67
C ILE A 9 -12.75 0.17 -1.33
N LEU A 10 -13.81 -0.64 -1.33
CA LEU A 10 -14.26 -1.35 -0.13
C LEU A 10 -13.28 -2.47 0.27
N ALA A 11 -12.67 -3.17 -0.68
CA ALA A 11 -11.62 -4.16 -0.42
C ALA A 11 -10.37 -3.51 0.22
N LEU A 12 -9.98 -2.32 -0.25
CA LEU A 12 -8.85 -1.58 0.32
C LEU A 12 -9.13 -1.07 1.75
N LEU A 13 -10.39 -0.73 2.05
CA LEU A 13 -10.82 -0.36 3.41
C LEU A 13 -10.95 -1.57 4.35
N LEU A 14 -11.21 -2.77 3.83
CA LEU A 14 -11.24 -4.01 4.62
C LEU A 14 -9.85 -4.53 5.01
N ALA A 15 -8.78 -4.12 4.32
CA ALA A 15 -7.39 -4.47 4.69
C ALA A 15 -6.96 -3.92 6.06
N ALA A 16 -7.75 -3.02 6.66
CA ALA A 16 -7.54 -2.50 8.02
C ALA A 16 -8.27 -3.32 9.11
N ILE A 17 -9.00 -4.38 8.75
CA ILE A 17 -9.66 -5.24 9.73
C ILE A 17 -8.68 -6.38 10.08
N PRO A 18 -8.32 -6.57 11.36
CA PRO A 18 -7.60 -7.77 11.76
C PRO A 18 -8.53 -8.96 11.46
N ALA A 19 -8.23 -9.68 10.38
CA ALA A 19 -8.99 -10.86 9.99
C ALA A 19 -8.89 -11.91 11.11
N THR A 20 -10.04 -12.49 11.44
CA THR A 20 -10.22 -13.50 12.47
C THR A 20 -9.28 -14.69 12.25
N MET A 21 -8.45 -15.00 13.23
CA MET A 21 -7.44 -16.07 13.17
C MET A 21 -8.06 -17.46 12.91
N HIS A 22 -7.71 -18.08 11.79
CA HIS A 22 -7.69 -19.53 11.66
C HIS A 22 -6.28 -20.06 12.02
N ALA A 23 -6.17 -21.30 12.50
CA ALA A 23 -4.92 -21.84 13.07
C ALA A 23 -3.72 -21.90 12.10
N ARG A 24 -3.95 -21.75 10.79
CA ARG A 24 -2.91 -21.70 9.74
C ARG A 24 -2.72 -20.31 9.12
N ASP A 25 -3.43 -19.30 9.62
CA ASP A 25 -3.30 -17.94 9.12
C ASP A 25 -2.14 -17.25 9.83
N ARG A 26 -1.34 -16.51 9.07
CA ARG A 26 -0.20 -15.74 9.57
C ARG A 26 -0.52 -14.27 9.44
N VAL A 27 -1.01 -13.68 10.53
CA VAL A 27 -1.27 -12.25 10.62
C VAL A 27 -0.24 -11.62 11.55
N GLY A 28 0.44 -10.56 11.09
CA GLY A 28 1.45 -9.87 11.87
C GLY A 28 1.53 -8.38 11.55
N ALA A 29 2.06 -7.62 12.50
CA ALA A 29 2.46 -6.24 12.25
C ALA A 29 3.73 -5.96 13.03
N PHE A 30 4.71 -5.29 12.42
CA PHE A 30 6.01 -5.00 13.06
C PHE A 30 6.79 -6.26 13.49
N THR A 31 6.59 -7.37 12.79
CA THR A 31 7.23 -8.65 13.11
C THR A 31 7.98 -9.20 11.91
N THR A 32 8.90 -10.12 12.21
CA THR A 32 9.59 -10.92 11.22
C THR A 32 9.18 -12.36 11.38
N PHE A 33 8.80 -13.02 10.29
CA PHE A 33 8.55 -14.46 10.33
C PHE A 33 8.88 -15.13 9.00
N LYS A 34 9.13 -16.44 9.10
CA LYS A 34 9.53 -17.29 7.98
C LYS A 34 8.56 -18.45 7.84
N ILE A 35 8.12 -18.69 6.61
CA ILE A 35 7.39 -19.91 6.23
C ILE A 35 8.42 -20.85 5.61
N ALA A 36 8.88 -21.84 6.39
CA ALA A 36 9.89 -22.80 5.93
C ALA A 36 9.31 -23.79 4.91
N ALA A 37 10.17 -24.38 4.06
CA ALA A 37 9.81 -25.29 2.95
C ALA A 37 9.04 -26.59 3.30
N GLY A 38 8.65 -26.81 4.55
CA GLY A 38 7.80 -27.92 4.99
C GLY A 38 6.54 -27.48 5.75
N ASN A 39 6.33 -26.17 5.89
CA ASN A 39 5.16 -25.58 6.51
C ASN A 39 4.34 -24.86 5.43
N ASP A 40 3.04 -25.09 5.45
CA ASP A 40 2.07 -24.35 4.66
C ASP A 40 1.47 -23.20 5.48
N ALA A 41 1.09 -22.13 4.78
CA ALA A 41 0.22 -21.10 5.32
C ALA A 41 -1.08 -21.07 4.52
N ASN A 42 -2.18 -20.76 5.19
CA ASN A 42 -3.44 -20.53 4.49
C ASN A 42 -3.46 -19.09 3.99
N ASP A 43 -3.74 -18.12 4.87
CA ASP A 43 -3.66 -16.70 4.53
C ASP A 43 -2.47 -16.02 5.23
N VAL A 44 -1.78 -15.11 4.54
CA VAL A 44 -0.65 -14.35 5.07
C VAL A 44 -0.96 -12.87 4.94
N VAL A 45 -1.10 -12.18 6.08
CA VAL A 45 -1.37 -10.74 6.12
C VAL A 45 -0.33 -10.05 7.00
N CYS A 46 0.44 -9.12 6.44
CA CYS A 46 1.43 -8.39 7.21
C CYS A 46 1.56 -6.92 6.84
N ALA A 47 1.77 -6.08 7.86
CA ALA A 47 2.11 -4.68 7.68
C ALA A 47 3.37 -4.33 8.46
N PHE A 48 4.33 -3.62 7.84
CA PHE A 48 5.62 -3.28 8.46
C PHE A 48 6.42 -4.50 8.90
N CYS A 49 6.51 -5.51 8.04
CA CYS A 49 7.11 -6.80 8.36
C CYS A 49 8.28 -7.15 7.45
N THR A 50 9.06 -8.15 7.86
CA THR A 50 9.99 -8.85 6.98
C THR A 50 9.56 -10.31 6.89
N ILE A 51 9.28 -10.80 5.69
CA ILE A 51 8.73 -12.14 5.46
C ILE A 51 9.63 -12.91 4.48
N THR A 52 9.97 -14.14 4.85
CA THR A 52 10.62 -15.09 3.93
C THR A 52 9.70 -16.28 3.72
N ILE A 53 9.31 -16.51 2.48
CA ILE A 53 8.35 -17.54 2.08
C ILE A 53 9.11 -18.62 1.30
N GLU A 54 9.29 -19.79 1.89
CA GLU A 54 9.89 -20.98 1.25
C GLU A 54 8.89 -22.13 1.08
N GLY A 55 7.75 -22.07 1.76
CA GLY A 55 6.67 -23.05 1.68
C GLY A 55 5.43 -22.51 0.95
N PRO A 56 4.50 -23.38 0.54
CA PRO A 56 3.32 -22.98 -0.21
C PRO A 56 2.33 -22.17 0.64
N ILE A 57 1.63 -21.23 -0.02
CA ILE A 57 0.52 -20.46 0.54
C ILE A 57 -0.76 -20.90 -0.17
N HIS A 58 -1.72 -21.47 0.55
CA HIS A 58 -2.95 -21.99 -0.06
C HIS A 58 -4.00 -20.90 -0.33
N GLY A 59 -3.91 -19.79 0.39
CA GLY A 59 -4.86 -18.68 0.36
C GLY A 59 -4.23 -17.40 -0.15
N ASP A 60 -4.55 -16.29 0.50
CA ASP A 60 -4.23 -14.93 0.06
C ASP A 60 -2.91 -14.44 0.69
N LEU A 61 -2.09 -13.75 -0.09
CA LEU A 61 -0.90 -13.04 0.39
C LEU A 61 -1.14 -11.53 0.33
N VAL A 62 -1.29 -10.89 1.49
CA VAL A 62 -1.52 -9.45 1.61
C VAL A 62 -0.40 -8.80 2.41
N THR A 63 0.40 -7.94 1.77
CA THR A 63 1.51 -7.27 2.45
C THR A 63 1.51 -5.76 2.21
N ALA A 64 1.87 -4.99 3.25
CA ALA A 64 1.96 -3.55 3.17
C ALA A 64 3.22 -3.03 3.86
N PHE A 65 3.93 -2.08 3.25
CA PHE A 65 5.13 -1.45 3.82
C PHE A 65 6.15 -2.48 4.38
N SER A 66 6.36 -3.57 3.65
CA SER A 66 7.09 -4.74 4.14
C SER A 66 8.20 -5.14 3.18
N ASP A 67 9.12 -5.98 3.65
CA ASP A 67 10.12 -6.65 2.83
C ASP A 67 9.71 -8.12 2.68
N VAL A 68 9.52 -8.58 1.44
CA VAL A 68 9.00 -9.92 1.16
C VAL A 68 9.93 -10.62 0.17
N THR A 69 10.46 -11.77 0.59
CA THR A 69 11.24 -12.66 -0.27
C THR A 69 10.50 -13.98 -0.44
N VAL A 70 10.21 -14.33 -1.69
CA VAL A 70 9.57 -15.60 -2.06
C VAL A 70 10.62 -16.49 -2.72
N ALA A 71 10.81 -17.69 -2.21
CA ALA A 71 11.79 -18.64 -2.74
C ALA A 71 11.31 -19.28 -4.05
N ASP A 72 12.25 -19.92 -4.74
CA ASP A 72 12.01 -20.59 -6.01
C ASP A 72 10.98 -21.73 -5.88
N ASN A 73 10.20 -21.95 -6.94
CA ASN A 73 9.17 -22.98 -7.04
C ASN A 73 8.08 -22.90 -5.93
N THR A 74 7.82 -21.71 -5.41
CA THR A 74 6.74 -21.47 -4.44
C THR A 74 5.42 -21.21 -5.16
N GLU A 75 4.33 -21.76 -4.63
CA GLU A 75 2.97 -21.54 -5.14
C GLU A 75 2.13 -20.73 -4.14
N ILE A 76 1.40 -19.74 -4.66
CA ILE A 76 0.40 -18.96 -3.94
C ILE A 76 -0.96 -19.27 -4.58
N GLY A 77 -1.84 -19.94 -3.84
CA GLY A 77 -3.05 -20.57 -4.39
C GLY A 77 -4.16 -19.60 -4.80
N LYS A 78 -4.20 -18.38 -4.24
CA LYS A 78 -5.23 -17.38 -4.56
C LYS A 78 -4.62 -16.04 -4.95
N ASP A 79 -5.01 -14.96 -4.27
CA ASP A 79 -4.72 -13.59 -4.65
C ASP A 79 -3.47 -13.10 -3.92
N THR A 80 -2.64 -12.32 -4.63
CA THR A 80 -1.46 -11.68 -4.06
C THR A 80 -1.64 -10.17 -4.18
N VAL A 81 -1.75 -9.49 -3.04
CA VAL A 81 -1.92 -8.04 -2.96
C VAL A 81 -0.79 -7.45 -2.14
N THR A 82 0.06 -6.64 -2.77
CA THR A 82 1.20 -6.04 -2.09
C THR A 82 1.19 -4.54 -2.28
N ALA A 83 1.52 -3.80 -1.22
CA ALA A 83 1.48 -2.35 -1.22
C ALA A 83 2.76 -1.77 -0.62
N PHE A 84 3.45 -0.89 -1.33
CA PHE A 84 4.69 -0.23 -0.88
C PHE A 84 5.70 -1.21 -0.27
N THR A 85 5.83 -2.38 -0.89
CA THR A 85 6.59 -3.51 -0.37
C THR A 85 7.80 -3.75 -1.27
N ASP A 86 8.95 -4.05 -0.67
CA ASP A 86 10.10 -4.55 -1.41
C ASP A 86 9.87 -6.05 -1.70
N LEU A 87 9.69 -6.41 -2.97
CA LEU A 87 9.32 -7.77 -3.37
C LEU A 87 10.37 -8.41 -4.24
N HIS A 88 10.94 -9.47 -3.70
CA HIS A 88 11.87 -10.35 -4.40
C HIS A 88 11.19 -11.70 -4.62
N PHE A 89 10.79 -11.95 -5.85
CA PHE A 89 10.33 -13.27 -6.27
C PHE A 89 11.50 -14.09 -6.81
N GLY A 90 11.60 -15.33 -6.35
CA GLY A 90 12.44 -16.35 -6.94
C GLY A 90 11.93 -16.84 -8.29
N GLU A 91 12.60 -17.84 -8.84
CA GLU A 91 12.25 -18.45 -10.11
C GLU A 91 11.03 -19.39 -10.00
N ASN A 92 10.21 -19.43 -11.05
CA ASN A 92 9.04 -20.32 -11.17
C ASN A 92 7.99 -20.17 -10.06
N VAL A 93 7.81 -18.95 -9.55
CA VAL A 93 6.71 -18.66 -8.62
C VAL A 93 5.39 -18.66 -9.38
N THR A 94 4.39 -19.36 -8.85
CA THR A 94 3.05 -19.45 -9.46
C THR A 94 2.01 -18.78 -8.56
N ILE A 95 1.20 -17.91 -9.15
CA ILE A 95 0.08 -17.23 -8.49
C ILE A 95 -1.21 -17.71 -9.14
N GLY A 96 -2.05 -18.37 -8.34
CA GLY A 96 -3.24 -19.09 -8.79
C GLY A 96 -4.36 -18.19 -9.31
N LYS A 97 -4.40 -16.91 -8.91
CA LYS A 97 -5.40 -15.94 -9.36
C LYS A 97 -4.76 -14.57 -9.64
N ASP A 98 -5.18 -13.54 -8.91
CA ASP A 98 -4.88 -12.15 -9.25
C ASP A 98 -3.62 -11.67 -8.51
N LEU A 99 -2.83 -10.87 -9.21
CA LEU A 99 -1.66 -10.19 -8.66
C LEU A 99 -1.86 -8.69 -8.73
N VAL A 100 -1.91 -8.04 -7.58
CA VAL A 100 -1.95 -6.59 -7.43
C VAL A 100 -0.68 -6.13 -6.71
N ALA A 101 0.23 -5.49 -7.43
CA ALA A 101 1.43 -4.90 -6.86
C ALA A 101 1.29 -3.37 -6.91
N PHE A 102 1.07 -2.75 -5.76
CA PHE A 102 0.83 -1.32 -5.64
C PHE A 102 2.06 -0.61 -5.08
N GLY A 103 2.82 0.06 -5.95
CA GLY A 103 4.02 0.80 -5.56
C GLY A 103 5.10 -0.07 -4.94
N SER A 104 5.14 -1.35 -5.33
CA SER A 104 6.20 -2.25 -4.94
C SER A 104 7.49 -1.92 -5.68
N PHE A 105 8.60 -2.05 -4.96
CA PHE A 105 9.95 -1.90 -5.45
C PHE A 105 10.46 -3.33 -5.57
N GLY A 106 10.76 -3.82 -6.78
CA GLY A 106 11.05 -5.24 -6.95
C GLY A 106 10.86 -5.69 -8.37
N ASP A 107 11.75 -6.58 -8.81
CA ASP A 107 11.65 -7.21 -10.11
C ASP A 107 10.80 -8.46 -9.98
N LEU A 108 9.69 -8.48 -10.71
CA LEU A 108 8.98 -9.74 -10.95
C LEU A 108 9.71 -10.46 -12.08
N PRO A 109 10.38 -11.59 -11.81
CA PRO A 109 11.06 -12.33 -12.85
C PRO A 109 10.05 -12.80 -13.90
N ALA A 110 10.51 -12.86 -15.15
CA ALA A 110 9.66 -13.27 -16.27
C ALA A 110 9.14 -14.72 -16.15
N SER A 111 9.72 -15.52 -15.25
CA SER A 111 9.29 -16.88 -14.93
C SER A 111 8.10 -16.94 -13.97
N THR A 112 7.66 -15.82 -13.39
CA THR A 112 6.45 -15.81 -12.55
C THR A 112 5.21 -16.02 -13.39
N VAL A 113 4.44 -17.07 -13.09
CA VAL A 113 3.20 -17.40 -13.77
C VAL A 113 2.03 -16.86 -12.95
N VAL A 114 1.27 -15.93 -13.52
CA VAL A 114 0.04 -15.40 -12.94
C VAL A 114 -1.13 -15.92 -13.77
N HIS A 115 -2.04 -16.66 -13.16
CA HIS A 115 -3.18 -17.24 -13.88
C HIS A 115 -4.35 -16.26 -14.09
N GLY A 116 -4.52 -15.28 -13.21
CA GLY A 116 -5.55 -14.25 -13.28
C GLY A 116 -5.03 -12.90 -13.79
N ASP A 117 -5.62 -11.82 -13.27
CA ASP A 117 -5.29 -10.45 -13.66
C ASP A 117 -4.01 -9.96 -12.98
N ARG A 118 -3.16 -9.25 -13.75
CA ARG A 118 -1.95 -8.61 -13.25
C ARG A 118 -2.09 -7.09 -13.28
N VAL A 119 -2.12 -6.47 -12.10
CA VAL A 119 -2.15 -5.02 -11.93
C VAL A 119 -0.87 -4.58 -11.21
N VAL A 120 0.02 -3.93 -11.94
CA VAL A 120 1.25 -3.35 -11.37
C VAL A 120 1.15 -1.83 -11.44
N VAL A 121 1.07 -1.18 -10.28
CA VAL A 121 1.10 0.28 -10.16
C VAL A 121 2.51 0.70 -9.77
N PRO A 122 3.16 1.59 -10.55
CA PRO A 122 4.52 2.00 -10.25
C PRO A 122 4.60 2.85 -8.96
N ALA A 123 5.72 2.74 -8.25
CA ALA A 123 5.93 3.39 -6.96
C ALA A 123 5.71 4.91 -6.95
N TRP A 124 6.15 5.61 -7.99
CA TRP A 124 5.95 7.05 -8.09
C TRP A 124 4.46 7.44 -8.15
N LEU A 125 3.63 6.64 -8.83
CA LEU A 125 2.20 6.89 -8.95
C LEU A 125 1.48 6.52 -7.64
N ALA A 126 1.87 5.40 -7.03
CA ALA A 126 1.38 4.99 -5.72
C ALA A 126 1.66 6.06 -4.66
N PHE A 127 2.87 6.63 -4.64
CA PHE A 127 3.25 7.71 -3.74
C PHE A 127 2.44 9.00 -3.99
N LEU A 128 2.17 9.34 -5.26
CA LEU A 128 1.31 10.47 -5.61
C LEU A 128 -0.09 10.28 -5.04
N PHE A 129 -0.69 9.10 -5.18
CA PHE A 129 -2.00 8.78 -4.59
C PHE A 129 -1.97 8.85 -3.06
N ALA A 130 -0.90 8.37 -2.42
CA ALA A 130 -0.74 8.44 -0.97
C ALA A 130 -0.61 9.88 -0.44
N LEU A 131 -0.08 10.82 -1.23
CA LEU A 131 0.06 12.23 -0.85
C LEU A 131 -1.24 13.04 -0.98
N ILE A 132 -2.18 12.64 -1.84
CA ILE A 132 -3.47 13.34 -2.05
C ILE A 132 -4.21 13.68 -0.73
N PRO A 133 -4.43 12.73 0.21
CA PRO A 133 -5.14 13.01 1.46
C PRO A 133 -4.44 14.04 2.35
N PHE A 134 -3.12 14.26 2.19
CA PHE A 134 -2.37 15.27 2.92
C PHE A 134 -2.25 16.60 2.16
N ALA A 135 -2.12 16.53 0.84
CA ALA A 135 -2.00 17.69 -0.03
C ALA A 135 -3.28 18.53 -0.04
N ILE A 136 -4.46 17.90 -0.01
CA ILE A 136 -5.74 18.60 -0.01
C ILE A 136 -5.91 19.49 1.25
N PRO A 137 -5.79 18.97 2.49
CA PRO A 137 -5.85 19.81 3.69
C PRO A 137 -4.77 20.88 3.73
N ALA A 138 -3.52 20.56 3.35
CA ALA A 138 -2.43 21.53 3.32
C ALA A 138 -2.73 22.69 2.35
N GLY A 139 -3.27 22.39 1.17
CA GLY A 139 -3.71 23.38 0.18
C GLY A 139 -4.83 24.26 0.72
N ILE A 140 -5.80 23.68 1.43
CA ILE A 140 -6.90 24.43 2.08
C ILE A 140 -6.33 25.39 3.13
N ILE A 141 -5.47 24.90 4.03
CA ILE A 141 -4.84 25.71 5.08
C ILE A 141 -4.03 26.86 4.45
N TYR A 142 -3.22 26.57 3.44
CA TYR A 142 -2.46 27.58 2.70
C TYR A 142 -3.39 28.67 2.12
N LEU A 143 -4.51 28.26 1.51
CA LEU A 143 -5.48 29.17 0.90
C LEU A 143 -6.14 30.05 1.96
N ILE A 144 -6.52 29.49 3.12
CA ILE A 144 -7.05 30.24 4.26
C ILE A 144 -6.03 31.27 4.76
N VAL A 145 -4.80 30.86 5.02
CA VAL A 145 -3.74 31.75 5.53
C VAL A 145 -3.45 32.88 4.54
N ARG A 146 -3.40 32.56 3.24
CA ARG A 146 -3.18 33.55 2.19
C ARG A 146 -4.30 34.58 2.13
N LEU A 147 -5.56 34.14 2.24
CA LEU A 147 -6.72 35.04 2.26
C LEU A 147 -6.72 35.93 3.51
N VAL A 148 -6.41 35.37 4.69
CA VAL A 148 -6.38 36.14 5.94
C VAL A 148 -5.24 37.16 5.93
N ARG A 149 -4.02 36.77 5.55
CA ARG A 149 -2.87 37.66 5.47
C ARG A 149 -3.07 38.76 4.43
N GLY A 150 -3.64 38.42 3.27
CA GLY A 150 -3.98 39.40 2.24
C GLY A 150 -4.98 40.45 2.72
N ARG A 151 -5.90 40.11 3.64
CA ARG A 151 -6.82 41.08 4.24
C ARG A 151 -6.17 41.98 5.29
N GLN A 152 -5.18 41.50 6.04
CA GLN A 152 -4.52 42.30 7.08
C GLN A 152 -3.63 43.41 6.52
N THR A 153 -3.10 43.25 5.30
CA THR A 153 -2.28 44.29 4.65
C THR A 153 -3.09 45.55 4.28
N TYR A 154 -4.42 45.44 4.12
CA TYR A 154 -5.30 46.57 3.80
C TYR A 154 -5.85 47.31 5.04
N ALA A 155 -5.56 46.84 6.25
CA ALA A 155 -6.12 47.41 7.48
C ALA A 155 -5.21 48.45 8.17
N TYR A 156 -4.04 48.79 7.59
CA TYR A 156 -3.20 49.86 8.13
C TYR A 156 -3.54 51.20 7.48
N VAL A 157 -4.50 51.92 8.06
CA VAL A 157 -4.68 53.35 7.85
C VAL A 157 -3.92 54.05 8.98
N PRO A 158 -2.78 54.72 8.72
CA PRO A 158 -2.10 55.47 9.77
C PRO A 158 -3.06 56.54 10.31
N PRO A 159 -3.18 56.69 11.65
CA PRO A 159 -4.07 57.68 12.22
C PRO A 159 -3.65 59.09 11.77
N PRO A 160 -4.59 59.96 11.34
CA PRO A 160 -4.27 61.33 10.98
C PRO A 160 -3.77 62.05 12.24
N GLY A 161 -2.50 62.50 12.22
CA GLY A 161 -1.94 63.31 13.31
C GLY A 161 -0.50 63.03 13.74
N TYR A 162 0.29 62.25 13.01
CA TYR A 162 1.72 62.12 13.35
C TYR A 162 2.46 63.43 13.06
N PRO A 163 3.06 64.10 14.08
CA PRO A 163 3.92 65.24 13.84
C PRO A 163 5.18 64.78 13.09
N ARG A 164 5.52 65.48 12.01
CA ARG A 164 6.82 65.34 11.37
C ARG A 164 7.83 66.08 12.24
N VAL A 165 8.76 65.34 12.83
CA VAL A 165 10.02 65.87 13.38
C VAL A 165 11.11 65.69 12.35
#